data_AF-A0A258XKJ2-F1
#
_entry.id   AF-A0A258XKJ2-F1
#
_cell.length_a   1.000
_cell.length_b   1.000
_cell.length_c   1.000
_cell.angle_alpha   90.00
_cell.angle_beta   90.00
_cell.angle_gamma   90.00
#
_symmetry.space_group_name_H-M   'P 1'
#
loop_
_entity.id
_entity.type
_entity.pdbx_description
1 polymer ?
#
loop_
_entity_poly.entity_id
_entity_poly.type
_entity_poly.pdbx_seq_one_letter_code
_entity_poly.pdbx_strand_id
1 'polypeptide(L)'
;MKTDKFHGRIHGTGQLCNAPGCDEAGEFRAPGVRRPGFDGPGDYRWFCLEHVRQFNSGYDFFAGMTPEEILKAQSPLSGWERETRAFRPDAGIDSPPRWADFADP
;
A
#
# COMPACT_ATOMS: atom_id res chain seq x y z
N MET A 1 21.85 -2.77 18.75
CA MET A 1 20.98 -3.44 17.76
C MET A 1 21.41 -2.95 16.39
N LYS A 2 21.87 -3.83 15.48
CA LYS A 2 22.27 -3.39 14.14
C LYS A 2 21.01 -2.91 13.41
N THR A 3 20.94 -1.64 13.07
CA THR A 3 19.88 -1.10 12.20
C THR A 3 20.12 -1.64 10.80
N ASP A 4 19.20 -2.46 10.29
CA ASP A 4 19.29 -2.92 8.90
C ASP A 4 19.13 -1.72 7.95
N LYS A 5 19.89 -1.73 6.86
CA LYS A 5 19.85 -0.71 5.81
C LYS A 5 18.51 -0.72 5.06
N PHE A 6 17.83 -1.87 5.02
CA PHE A 6 16.58 -2.06 4.31
C PHE A 6 15.42 -2.09 5.29
N HIS A 7 14.64 -1.01 5.29
CA HIS A 7 13.36 -0.98 6.00
C HIS A 7 12.44 -2.08 5.46
N GLY A 8 11.86 -2.87 6.36
CA GLY A 8 10.96 -3.98 6.02
C GLY A 8 11.64 -5.33 5.78
N ARG A 9 12.97 -5.42 5.90
CA ARG A 9 13.67 -6.72 5.91
C ARG A 9 13.37 -7.48 7.21
N ILE A 10 13.06 -8.76 7.08
CA ILE A 10 12.84 -9.67 8.20
C ILE A 10 13.89 -10.77 8.09
N HIS A 11 14.81 -10.82 9.04
CA HIS A 11 15.82 -11.88 9.10
C HIS A 11 15.23 -13.16 9.70
N GLY A 12 15.81 -14.30 9.33
CA GLY A 12 15.51 -15.58 9.99
C GLY A 12 14.06 -16.04 9.80
N THR A 13 13.44 -15.66 8.69
CA THR A 13 12.07 -16.08 8.32
C THR A 13 11.96 -17.61 8.16
N GLY A 14 13.08 -18.28 7.89
CA GLY A 14 13.12 -19.70 7.51
C GLY A 14 12.50 -19.97 6.13
N GLN A 15 12.13 -18.92 5.39
CA GLN A 15 11.51 -19.00 4.09
C GLN A 15 12.57 -18.92 2.99
N LEU A 16 12.35 -19.67 1.91
CA LEU A 16 13.11 -19.51 0.67
C LEU A 16 12.46 -18.47 -0.23
N CYS A 17 13.23 -17.92 -1.15
CA CYS A 17 12.72 -17.05 -2.20
C CYS A 17 11.64 -17.77 -3.03
N ASN A 18 10.49 -17.15 -3.22
CA ASN A 18 9.40 -17.68 -4.04
C ASN A 18 9.65 -17.55 -5.56
N ALA A 19 10.78 -17.00 -5.98
CA ALA A 19 11.13 -16.93 -7.39
C ALA A 19 11.55 -18.31 -7.92
N PRO A 20 11.13 -18.69 -9.14
CA PRO A 20 11.41 -20.00 -9.69
C PRO A 20 12.92 -20.22 -9.86
N GLY A 21 13.44 -21.29 -9.25
CA GLY A 21 14.86 -21.66 -9.33
C GLY A 21 15.80 -20.85 -8.43
N CYS A 22 15.28 -20.13 -7.43
CA CYS A 22 16.09 -19.36 -6.49
C CYS A 22 16.07 -19.99 -5.09
N ASP A 23 17.26 -20.39 -4.60
CA ASP A 23 17.43 -20.99 -3.27
C ASP A 23 17.90 -19.98 -2.20
N GLU A 24 17.89 -18.69 -2.51
CA GLU A 24 18.27 -17.61 -1.59
C GLU A 24 17.23 -17.42 -0.47
N ALA A 25 17.66 -16.80 0.64
CA ALA A 25 16.78 -16.51 1.76
C ALA A 25 15.67 -15.49 1.40
N GLY A 26 14.43 -15.86 1.70
CA GLY A 26 13.25 -15.01 1.56
C GLY A 26 13.09 -14.06 2.74
N GLU A 27 13.72 -12.89 2.68
CA GLU A 27 13.72 -11.90 3.78
C GLU A 27 12.73 -10.74 3.56
N PHE A 28 12.17 -10.61 2.35
CA PHE A 28 11.29 -9.51 1.98
C PHE A 28 9.91 -10.03 1.62
N ARG A 29 8.88 -9.51 2.31
CA ARG A 29 7.49 -9.84 2.01
C ARG A 29 6.95 -9.02 0.83
N ALA A 30 6.15 -9.65 -0.02
CA ALA A 30 5.41 -9.01 -1.10
C ALA A 30 3.95 -9.51 -1.13
N PRO A 31 3.01 -8.73 -1.69
CA PRO A 31 1.62 -9.17 -1.85
C PRO A 31 1.53 -10.51 -2.60
N GLY A 32 0.76 -11.43 -2.03
CA GLY A 32 0.34 -12.66 -2.66
C GLY A 32 -0.81 -12.45 -3.64
N VAL A 33 -1.36 -13.55 -4.14
CA VAL A 33 -2.50 -13.53 -5.07
C VAL A 33 -3.75 -12.99 -4.38
N ARG A 34 -3.97 -13.38 -3.12
CA ARG A 34 -5.09 -12.92 -2.32
C ARG A 34 -4.77 -11.59 -1.65
N ARG A 35 -5.52 -10.54 -2.00
CA ARG A 35 -5.43 -9.24 -1.34
C ARG A 35 -6.09 -9.27 0.05
N PRO A 36 -5.65 -8.43 0.99
CA PRO A 36 -6.37 -8.21 2.23
C PRO A 36 -7.78 -7.67 1.96
N GLY A 37 -8.72 -8.02 2.83
CA GLY A 37 -10.11 -7.57 2.75
C GLY A 37 -10.81 -7.70 4.09
N PHE A 38 -12.14 -7.58 4.07
CA PHE A 38 -12.98 -7.68 5.26
C PHE A 38 -12.77 -8.99 6.03
N ASP A 39 -12.57 -10.09 5.30
CA ASP A 39 -12.37 -11.43 5.87
C ASP A 39 -10.93 -11.69 6.35
N GLY A 40 -10.08 -10.66 6.42
CA GLY A 40 -8.77 -10.72 7.07
C GLY A 40 -7.56 -10.41 6.17
N PRO A 41 -6.33 -10.57 6.72
CA PRO A 41 -5.10 -10.20 6.04
C PRO A 41 -4.89 -11.08 4.80
N GLY A 42 -4.43 -10.50 3.69
CA GLY A 42 -4.13 -11.23 2.46
C GLY A 42 -2.96 -12.19 2.59
N ASP A 43 -2.68 -12.90 1.51
CA ASP A 43 -1.55 -13.83 1.48
C ASP A 43 -0.26 -13.07 1.16
N TYR A 44 0.87 -13.59 1.62
CA TYR A 44 2.18 -13.00 1.38
C TYR A 44 3.13 -14.00 0.71
N ARG A 45 3.99 -13.49 -0.15
CA ARG A 45 5.15 -14.21 -0.71
C ARG A 45 6.44 -13.63 -0.13
N TRP A 46 7.47 -14.45 -0.07
CA TRP A 46 8.79 -14.10 0.43
C TRP A 46 9.80 -14.10 -0.71
N PHE A 47 10.62 -13.06 -0.79
CA PHE A 47 11.63 -12.90 -1.83
C PHE A 47 12.97 -12.51 -1.23
N CYS A 48 14.05 -12.86 -1.93
CA CYS A 48 15.36 -12.27 -1.69
C CYS A 48 15.40 -10.81 -2.20
N LEU A 49 16.47 -10.08 -1.90
CA LEU A 49 16.61 -8.67 -2.26
C LEU A 49 16.51 -8.41 -3.77
N GLU A 50 17.03 -9.32 -4.58
CA GLU A 50 17.00 -9.19 -6.04
C GLU A 50 15.57 -9.35 -6.57
N HIS A 51 14.89 -10.43 -6.18
CA HIS A 51 13.56 -10.74 -6.68
C HIS A 51 12.48 -9.81 -6.15
N VAL A 52 12.59 -9.27 -4.93
CA VAL A 52 11.63 -8.25 -4.47
C VAL A 52 11.76 -6.96 -5.28
N ARG A 53 12.97 -6.59 -5.73
CA ARG A 53 13.16 -5.45 -6.62
C ARG A 53 12.56 -5.69 -8.00
N GLN A 54 12.77 -6.88 -8.56
CA GLN A 54 12.14 -7.26 -9.82
C GLN A 54 10.62 -7.24 -9.71
N PHE A 55 10.07 -7.78 -8.63
CA PHE A 55 8.63 -7.75 -8.36
C PHE A 55 8.09 -6.32 -8.29
N ASN A 56 8.74 -5.44 -7.51
CA ASN A 56 8.33 -4.04 -7.37
C ASN A 56 8.51 -3.23 -8.66
N SER A 57 9.47 -3.60 -9.52
CA SER A 57 9.68 -2.92 -10.82
C SER A 57 8.51 -3.12 -11.79
N GLY A 58 7.72 -4.18 -11.60
CA GLY A 58 6.50 -4.43 -12.38
C GLY A 58 5.25 -3.76 -11.82
N TYR A 59 5.34 -3.04 -10.71
CA TYR A 59 4.21 -2.33 -10.14
C TYR A 59 4.04 -0.96 -10.81
N ASP A 60 2.87 -0.75 -11.43
CA ASP A 60 2.45 0.53 -11.95
C ASP A 60 1.20 0.99 -11.19
N PHE A 61 1.35 2.07 -10.41
CA PHE A 61 0.25 2.67 -9.66
C PHE A 61 -0.82 3.29 -10.57
N PHE A 62 -0.44 3.78 -11.75
CA PHE A 62 -1.34 4.45 -12.69
C PHE A 62 -1.97 3.47 -13.69
N ALA A 63 -1.66 2.18 -13.61
CA ALA A 63 -2.23 1.17 -14.49
C ALA A 63 -3.77 1.16 -14.40
N GLY A 64 -4.43 1.40 -15.54
CA GLY A 64 -5.89 1.43 -15.65
C GLY A 64 -6.55 2.77 -15.30
N MET A 65 -5.78 3.80 -14.94
CA MET A 65 -6.30 5.15 -14.72
C MET A 65 -6.45 5.93 -16.02
N THR A 66 -7.45 6.84 -16.08
CA THR A 66 -7.56 7.83 -17.16
C THR A 66 -6.54 8.97 -16.99
N PRO A 67 -6.25 9.74 -18.05
CA PRO A 67 -5.37 10.91 -17.93
C PRO A 67 -5.83 11.90 -16.84
N GLU A 68 -7.13 12.12 -16.71
CA GLU A 68 -7.72 12.99 -15.69
C GLU A 68 -7.50 12.45 -14.27
N GLU A 69 -7.64 11.13 -14.09
CA GLU A 69 -7.38 10.45 -12.81
C GLU A 69 -5.90 10.53 -12.44
N ILE A 70 -5.00 10.36 -13.41
CA ILE A 70 -3.55 10.50 -13.21
C ILE A 70 -3.21 11.94 -12.81
N LEU A 71 -3.73 12.95 -13.52
CA LEU A 71 -3.53 14.36 -13.17
C LEU A 71 -4.06 14.67 -11.77
N LYS A 72 -5.24 14.13 -11.43
CA LYS A 72 -5.81 14.27 -10.09
C LYS A 72 -4.93 13.61 -9.04
N ALA A 73 -4.36 12.43 -9.29
CA ALA A 73 -3.48 11.70 -8.37
C ALA A 73 -2.08 12.32 -8.23
N GLN A 74 -1.65 13.14 -9.19
CA GLN A 74 -0.40 13.91 -9.14
C GLN A 74 -0.55 15.28 -8.47
N SER A 75 -1.77 15.70 -8.15
CA SER A 75 -2.03 16.99 -7.52
C SER A 75 -1.29 17.12 -6.18
N PRO A 76 -0.75 18.30 -5.82
CA PRO A 76 -0.23 18.54 -4.48
C PRO A 76 -1.26 18.31 -3.37
N LEU A 77 -2.55 18.36 -3.72
CA LEU A 77 -3.66 18.11 -2.81
C LEU A 77 -4.08 16.63 -2.79
N SER A 78 -3.54 15.75 -3.63
CA SER A 78 -3.95 14.34 -3.69
C SER A 78 -3.83 13.67 -2.32
N GLY A 79 -4.92 13.03 -1.89
CA GLY A 79 -5.02 12.44 -0.54
C GLY A 79 -5.36 13.44 0.58
N TRP A 80 -5.27 14.74 0.32
CA TRP A 80 -5.60 15.85 1.24
C TRP A 80 -6.73 16.74 0.72
N GLU A 81 -7.47 16.27 -0.28
CA GLU A 81 -8.55 16.98 -0.97
C GLU A 81 -9.71 17.34 -0.02
N ARG A 82 -9.83 16.66 1.12
CA ARG A 82 -10.92 16.87 2.06
C ARG A 82 -10.69 18.13 2.90
N GLU A 83 -11.68 19.01 2.89
CA GLU A 83 -11.74 20.14 3.82
C GLU A 83 -11.79 19.64 5.27
N THR A 84 -11.02 20.30 6.15
CA THR A 84 -11.07 20.06 7.58
C THR A 84 -12.45 20.45 8.12
N ARG A 85 -13.05 19.60 8.96
CA ARG A 85 -14.40 19.78 9.53
C ARG A 85 -14.68 21.19 10.08
N ALA A 86 -13.68 21.84 10.65
CA ALA A 86 -13.82 23.18 11.24
C ALA A 86 -14.04 24.31 10.21
N PHE A 87 -13.73 24.08 8.93
CA PHE A 87 -13.77 25.10 7.88
C PHE A 87 -14.75 24.77 6.75
N ARG A 88 -15.54 23.70 6.92
CA ARG A 88 -16.54 23.25 5.95
C ARG A 88 -17.76 24.17 5.97
N PRO A 89 -18.22 24.70 4.82
CA PRO A 89 -19.37 25.61 4.76
C PRO A 89 -20.70 24.93 5.13
N ASP A 90 -20.77 23.61 5.00
CA ASP A 90 -21.91 22.75 5.36
C ASP A 90 -21.85 22.24 6.81
N ALA A 91 -20.73 22.43 7.51
CA ALA A 91 -20.55 22.03 8.91
C ALA A 91 -21.12 23.10 9.86
N GLY A 92 -22.42 23.35 9.78
CA GLY A 92 -23.13 24.10 10.82
C GLY A 92 -23.02 23.36 12.16
N ILE A 93 -22.91 24.11 13.26
CA ILE A 93 -22.75 23.62 14.65
C ILE A 93 -23.81 22.56 15.02
N ASP A 94 -24.97 22.56 14.35
CA ASP A 94 -26.12 21.71 14.64
C ASP A 94 -26.29 20.45 13.75
N SER A 95 -25.37 20.17 12.82
CA SER A 95 -25.42 18.95 12.00
C SER A 95 -24.22 18.04 12.28
N PRO A 96 -24.42 16.91 12.98
CA PRO A 96 -23.37 15.89 13.08
C PRO A 96 -23.08 15.31 11.69
N PRO A 97 -21.80 15.03 11.37
CA PRO A 97 -21.43 14.53 10.05
C PRO A 97 -22.09 13.16 9.80
N ARG A 98 -22.55 12.91 8.58
CA ARG A 98 -23.12 11.60 8.25
C ARG A 98 -21.98 10.61 8.14
N TRP A 99 -22.15 9.45 8.76
CA TRP A 99 -21.16 8.37 8.72
C TRP A 99 -20.85 7.91 7.28
N ALA A 100 -21.81 8.07 6.35
CA ALA A 100 -21.65 7.78 4.92
C ALA A 100 -20.70 8.73 4.19
N ASP A 101 -20.38 9.90 4.75
CA ASP A 101 -19.49 10.89 4.14
C ASP A 101 -18.00 10.58 4.42
N PHE A 102 -17.73 9.60 5.27
CA PHE A 102 -16.38 9.14 5.58
C PHE A 102 -15.99 8.03 4.63
N ALA A 103 -14.90 8.24 3.88
CA ALA A 103 -14.18 7.14 3.26
C ALA A 103 -13.40 6.42 4.36
N ASP A 104 -13.99 5.34 4.89
CA ASP A 104 -13.31 4.43 5.81
C ASP A 104 -12.10 3.80 5.07
N PRO A 105 -10.90 3.74 5.69
CA PRO A 105 -9.71 3.19 5.05
C PRO A 105 -9.78 1.67 4.79
#